data_AF-A0A397TTQ7-F1
#
_entry.id   AF-A0A397TTQ7-F1
#
_cell.length_a   1.000
_cell.length_b   1.000
_cell.length_c   1.000
_cell.angle_alpha   90.00
_cell.angle_beta   90.00
_cell.angle_gamma   90.00
#
_symmetry.space_group_name_H-M   'P 1'
#
loop_
_entity.id
_entity.type
_entity.pdbx_description
1 polymer ?
#
loop_
_entity_poly.entity_id
_entity_poly.type
_entity_poly.pdbx_seq_one_letter_code
_entity_poly.pdbx_strand_id
1 'polypeptide(L)'
;MRQPVESSLLELFFLKGDSNSLIRNSCFHYQPRTQENDRLEIGLSTLEQRDLAWTYGHQKLLIMDGTFTICDNRILLFALFVLDKDIRSIPVAYFLFSLPNSKKSVDSGYEYRILNTLFQKFIDVLGEKNSAKFFPKVVMTDINYREQQSVHQVWPGAAVIYNFFHVNKEWNKILKQFLGANGSQQIVSYRKEMKSYIRSVIQQISTMNETNHIKATVINAQK
;
A
#
# COMPACT_ATOMS: atom_id res chain seq x y z
N MET A 1 36.23 -1.83 11.18
CA MET A 1 35.63 -0.49 11.00
C MET A 1 34.47 -0.66 10.02
N ARG A 2 33.20 -0.56 10.44
CA ARG A 2 32.06 -0.71 9.51
C ARG A 2 32.06 0.52 8.59
N GLN A 3 32.10 0.32 7.28
CA GLN A 3 31.80 1.40 6.35
C GLN A 3 30.39 1.94 6.65
N PRO A 4 30.14 3.25 6.49
CA PRO A 4 28.80 3.81 6.62
C PRO A 4 27.85 3.05 5.67
N VAL A 5 26.70 2.61 6.18
CA VAL A 5 25.68 1.87 5.40
C VAL A 5 25.27 2.64 4.14
N GLU A 6 25.32 3.98 4.19
CA GLU A 6 25.00 4.87 3.07
C GLU A 6 26.01 4.75 1.92
N SER A 7 27.31 4.56 2.22
CA SER A 7 28.32 4.28 1.21
C SER A 7 27.97 2.99 0.47
N SER A 8 27.58 1.93 1.19
CA SER A 8 27.26 0.63 0.59
C SER A 8 25.99 0.63 -0.28
N LEU A 9 25.00 1.49 -0.01
CA LEU A 9 23.79 1.59 -0.84
C LEU A 9 24.05 2.36 -2.13
N LEU A 10 24.82 3.44 -2.07
CA LEU A 10 25.29 4.14 -3.28
C LEU A 10 26.12 3.21 -4.16
N GLU A 11 26.98 2.38 -3.56
CA GLU A 11 27.73 1.36 -4.29
C GLU A 11 26.81 0.30 -4.92
N LEU A 12 25.82 -0.18 -4.17
CA LEU A 12 24.86 -1.19 -4.64
C LEU A 12 24.00 -0.70 -5.81
N PHE A 13 23.53 0.56 -5.76
CA PHE A 13 22.65 1.12 -6.79
C PHE A 13 23.41 1.81 -7.93
N PHE A 14 24.62 2.32 -7.73
CA PHE A 14 25.26 3.22 -8.70
C PHE A 14 26.70 2.89 -9.08
N LEU A 15 27.43 2.02 -8.36
CA LEU A 15 28.77 1.59 -8.81
C LEU A 15 28.71 0.40 -9.78
N LYS A 16 29.66 0.38 -10.73
CA LYS A 16 29.74 -0.63 -11.80
C LYS A 16 30.42 -1.91 -11.30
N GLY A 17 29.61 -2.96 -11.11
CA GLY A 17 30.02 -4.36 -11.08
C GLY A 17 28.88 -5.23 -11.62
N ASP A 18 29.18 -6.30 -12.35
CA ASP A 18 28.18 -7.11 -13.06
C ASP A 18 27.18 -7.81 -12.12
N SER A 19 27.57 -8.09 -10.88
CA SER A 19 26.78 -8.85 -9.91
C SER A 19 25.52 -8.13 -9.39
N ASN A 20 25.40 -6.80 -9.55
CA ASN A 20 24.29 -6.01 -9.00
C ASN A 20 23.43 -5.28 -10.06
N SER A 21 23.56 -5.65 -11.33
CA SER A 21 22.85 -4.99 -12.44
C SER A 21 21.32 -5.03 -12.30
N LEU A 22 20.76 -6.14 -11.78
CA LEU A 22 19.32 -6.28 -11.56
C LEU A 22 18.79 -5.26 -10.54
N ILE A 23 19.45 -5.11 -9.39
CA ILE A 23 19.05 -4.19 -8.33
C ILE A 23 19.11 -2.75 -8.83
N ARG A 24 20.21 -2.39 -9.51
CA ARG A 24 20.36 -1.06 -10.15
C ARG A 24 19.27 -0.78 -11.15
N ASN A 25 19.00 -1.70 -12.08
CA ASN A 25 17.99 -1.50 -13.13
C ASN A 25 16.57 -1.45 -12.56
N SER A 26 16.35 -2.08 -11.40
CA SER A 26 15.08 -2.05 -10.68
C SER A 26 14.87 -0.75 -9.92
N CYS A 27 15.94 -0.08 -9.49
CA CYS A 27 15.85 1.18 -8.75
C CYS A 27 15.48 2.33 -9.69
N PHE A 28 14.26 2.84 -9.56
CA PHE A 28 13.77 3.98 -10.34
C PHE A 28 13.86 5.30 -9.59
N HIS A 29 14.03 5.25 -8.26
CA HIS A 29 14.20 6.43 -7.41
C HIS A 29 15.11 6.07 -6.23
N TYR A 30 16.09 6.92 -5.96
CA TYR A 30 16.92 6.82 -4.78
C TYR A 30 17.24 8.23 -4.29
N GLN A 31 16.88 8.51 -3.04
CA GLN A 31 17.21 9.73 -2.33
C GLN A 31 17.90 9.31 -1.02
N PRO A 32 19.22 9.52 -0.88
CA PRO A 32 19.89 9.24 0.38
C PRO A 32 19.44 10.24 1.45
N ARG A 33 19.49 9.78 2.70
CA ARG A 33 19.31 10.65 3.87
C ARG A 33 20.57 11.48 4.06
N THR A 34 20.42 12.80 4.14
CA THR A 34 21.52 13.75 4.35
C THR A 34 21.11 14.80 5.38
N GLN A 35 21.97 15.80 5.64
CA GLN A 35 21.59 16.94 6.49
C GLN A 35 20.50 17.81 5.84
N GLU A 36 20.48 17.89 4.51
CA GLU A 36 19.51 18.66 3.72
C GLU A 36 18.24 17.85 3.43
N ASN A 37 18.38 16.53 3.26
CA ASN A 37 17.27 15.60 3.03
C ASN A 37 17.09 14.70 4.25
N ASP A 38 16.12 15.02 5.10
CA ASP A 38 15.96 14.35 6.39
C ASP A 38 15.38 12.93 6.31
N ARG A 39 15.19 12.40 5.09
CA ARG A 39 14.65 11.07 4.78
C ARG A 39 15.50 10.32 3.75
N LEU A 40 15.56 9.01 3.95
CA LEU A 40 15.89 8.05 2.90
C LEU A 40 14.62 7.74 2.10
N GLU A 41 14.71 7.67 0.78
CA GLU A 41 13.62 7.24 -0.10
C GLU A 41 14.17 6.32 -1.20
N ILE A 42 13.46 5.23 -1.49
CA ILE A 42 13.83 4.25 -2.52
C ILE A 42 12.56 3.77 -3.22
N GLY A 43 12.59 3.78 -4.54
CA GLY A 43 11.57 3.19 -5.40
C GLY A 43 12.17 2.04 -6.21
N LEU A 44 11.62 0.83 -6.05
CA LEU A 44 12.08 -0.38 -6.75
C LEU A 44 10.95 -0.97 -7.61
N SER A 45 11.25 -1.29 -8.86
CA SER A 45 10.40 -2.02 -9.79
C SER A 45 11.25 -2.52 -10.96
N THR A 46 11.35 -3.83 -11.18
CA THR A 46 12.06 -4.41 -12.34
C THR A 46 11.34 -4.04 -13.64
N LEU A 47 12.01 -4.19 -14.79
CA LEU A 47 11.35 -3.99 -16.09
C LEU A 47 10.13 -4.91 -16.28
N GLU A 48 10.26 -6.19 -15.90
CA GLU A 48 9.17 -7.16 -15.93
C GLU A 48 8.00 -6.71 -15.04
N GLN A 49 8.27 -6.22 -13.83
CA GLN A 49 7.25 -5.71 -12.92
C GLN A 49 6.53 -4.48 -13.50
N ARG A 50 7.25 -3.60 -14.19
CA ARG A 50 6.66 -2.43 -14.89
C ARG A 50 5.74 -2.87 -16.04
N ASP A 51 6.12 -3.90 -16.78
CA ASP A 51 5.27 -4.47 -17.82
C ASP A 51 4.03 -5.14 -17.26
N LEU A 52 4.16 -5.86 -16.14
CA LEU A 52 3.04 -6.44 -15.40
C LEU A 52 2.12 -5.35 -14.83
N ALA A 53 2.67 -4.24 -14.33
CA ALA A 53 1.89 -3.08 -13.91
C ALA A 53 1.01 -2.57 -15.05
N TRP A 54 1.59 -2.36 -16.23
CA TRP A 54 0.82 -1.96 -17.42
C TRP A 54 -0.24 -2.98 -17.83
N THR A 55 0.11 -4.27 -17.85
CA THR A 55 -0.76 -5.35 -18.32
C THR A 55 -1.95 -5.58 -17.41
N TYR A 56 -1.74 -5.52 -16.09
CA TYR A 56 -2.73 -5.95 -15.10
C TYR A 56 -3.19 -4.84 -14.15
N GLY A 57 -2.53 -3.67 -14.15
CA GLY A 57 -2.87 -2.53 -13.31
C GLY A 57 -3.49 -1.34 -14.06
N HIS A 58 -3.14 -1.12 -15.33
CA HIS A 58 -3.71 0.00 -16.08
C HIS A 58 -5.19 -0.24 -16.40
N GLN A 59 -6.03 0.76 -16.09
CA GLN A 59 -7.50 0.69 -16.15
C GLN A 59 -8.11 -0.45 -15.34
N LYS A 60 -7.33 -0.98 -14.38
CA LYS A 60 -7.66 -2.14 -13.57
C LYS A 60 -7.49 -1.85 -12.07
N LEU A 61 -7.54 -2.91 -11.25
CA LEU A 61 -7.30 -2.84 -9.81
C LEU A 61 -5.79 -2.78 -9.49
N LEU A 62 -5.39 -1.74 -8.78
CA LEU A 62 -4.09 -1.65 -8.10
C LEU A 62 -4.31 -1.81 -6.60
N ILE A 63 -3.51 -2.62 -5.93
CA ILE A 63 -3.57 -2.82 -4.48
C ILE A 63 -2.30 -2.24 -3.87
N MET A 64 -2.44 -1.40 -2.85
CA MET A 64 -1.33 -0.91 -2.05
C MET A 64 -1.45 -1.49 -0.64
N ASP A 65 -0.35 -2.03 -0.13
CA ASP A 65 -0.27 -2.49 1.26
C ASP A 65 1.00 -1.94 1.93
N GLY A 66 0.80 -1.18 3.00
CA GLY A 66 1.87 -0.66 3.84
C GLY A 66 2.27 -1.68 4.90
N THR A 67 3.50 -2.15 4.87
CA THR A 67 4.03 -3.14 5.82
C THR A 67 5.15 -2.53 6.66
N PHE A 68 5.13 -2.88 7.95
CA PHE A 68 6.08 -2.66 9.05
C PHE A 68 7.34 -1.80 8.83
N THR A 69 7.65 -1.06 9.89
CA THR A 69 8.99 -0.65 10.34
C THR A 69 10.01 -1.78 10.22
N ILE A 70 10.83 -1.79 9.17
CA ILE A 70 11.98 -2.69 9.06
C ILE A 70 13.15 -1.98 9.75
N CYS A 71 13.69 -2.59 10.81
CA CYS A 71 14.82 -2.12 11.61
C CYS A 71 14.54 -0.97 12.61
N ASP A 72 15.48 -0.79 13.55
CA ASP A 72 15.47 0.29 14.56
C ASP A 72 15.39 1.70 13.95
N ASN A 73 15.79 1.83 12.67
CA ASN A 73 15.78 3.06 11.88
C ASN A 73 14.41 3.45 11.32
N ARG A 74 13.36 2.65 11.59
CA ARG A 74 11.98 2.95 11.22
C ARG A 74 11.77 3.27 9.74
N ILE A 75 12.20 2.33 8.91
CA ILE A 75 11.94 2.34 7.48
C ILE A 75 10.57 1.72 7.23
N LEU A 76 9.71 2.45 6.54
CA LEU A 76 8.40 1.98 6.09
C LEU A 76 8.53 1.38 4.69
N LEU A 77 7.85 0.26 4.46
CA LEU A 77 7.74 -0.39 3.15
C LEU A 77 6.29 -0.34 2.68
N PHE A 78 6.06 0.13 1.46
CA PHE A 78 4.79 -0.05 0.77
C PHE A 78 5.04 -0.92 -0.45
N ALA A 79 4.18 -1.93 -0.64
CA ALA A 79 4.19 -2.77 -1.82
C ALA A 79 2.95 -2.49 -2.66
N LEU A 80 3.16 -2.36 -3.97
CA LEU A 80 2.08 -2.28 -4.95
C LEU A 80 1.89 -3.64 -5.60
N PHE A 81 0.64 -4.08 -5.70
CA PHE A 81 0.26 -5.34 -6.32
C PHE A 81 -0.79 -5.12 -7.40
N VAL A 82 -0.75 -5.99 -8.41
CA VAL A 82 -1.79 -6.16 -9.41
C VAL A 82 -2.33 -7.59 -9.32
N LEU A 83 -3.49 -7.85 -9.94
CA LEU A 83 -4.03 -9.19 -10.07
C LEU A 83 -3.85 -9.69 -11.49
N ASP A 84 -3.25 -10.88 -11.64
CA ASP A 84 -3.18 -11.53 -12.95
C ASP A 84 -4.54 -12.10 -13.39
N LYS A 85 -4.58 -12.71 -14.57
CA LYS A 85 -5.76 -13.37 -15.13
C LYS A 85 -6.35 -14.49 -14.25
N ASP A 86 -5.54 -15.06 -13.36
CA ASP A 86 -5.92 -16.15 -12.46
C ASP A 86 -6.18 -15.64 -11.03
N ILE A 87 -6.32 -14.31 -10.86
CA ILE A 87 -6.59 -13.62 -9.58
C ILE A 87 -5.44 -13.82 -8.56
N ARG A 88 -4.22 -14.05 -9.06
CA ARG A 88 -3.02 -14.10 -8.21
C ARG A 88 -2.45 -12.69 -8.06
N SER A 89 -2.13 -12.32 -6.83
CA SER A 89 -1.49 -11.04 -6.54
C SER A 89 -0.02 -11.08 -6.92
N ILE A 90 0.40 -10.13 -7.77
CA ILE A 90 1.78 -9.98 -8.23
C ILE A 90 2.32 -8.63 -7.78
N PRO A 91 3.45 -8.57 -7.05
CA PRO A 91 4.06 -7.30 -6.68
C PRO A 91 4.69 -6.63 -7.90
N VAL A 92 4.38 -5.36 -8.11
CA VAL A 92 4.85 -4.56 -9.25
C VAL A 92 5.74 -3.39 -8.86
N ALA A 93 5.73 -2.97 -7.59
CA ALA A 93 6.65 -1.97 -7.09
C ALA A 93 6.80 -2.05 -5.57
N TYR A 94 7.91 -1.53 -5.07
CA TYR A 94 8.19 -1.36 -3.65
C TYR A 94 8.69 0.05 -3.38
N PHE A 95 8.09 0.70 -2.40
CA PHE A 95 8.44 2.03 -1.93
C PHE A 95 8.99 1.91 -0.51
N LEU A 96 10.25 2.30 -0.32
CA LEU A 96 10.89 2.28 0.99
C LEU A 96 11.25 3.71 1.38
N PHE A 97 10.92 4.13 2.59
CA PHE A 97 11.36 5.44 3.08
C PHE A 97 11.49 5.50 4.60
N SER A 98 12.41 6.32 5.08
CA SER A 98 12.59 6.53 6.53
C SER A 98 11.69 7.64 7.07
N LEU A 99 11.52 7.64 8.39
CA LEU A 99 10.95 8.79 9.11
C LEU A 99 11.87 10.03 9.01
N PRO A 100 11.31 11.24 9.10
CA PRO A 100 12.09 12.48 9.13
C PRO A 100 12.80 12.59 10.48
N ASN A 101 13.88 13.38 10.54
CA ASN A 101 14.65 13.61 11.79
C ASN A 101 13.77 14.16 12.94
N SER A 102 12.73 14.92 12.60
CA SER A 102 11.87 15.62 13.56
C SER A 102 10.81 14.73 14.23
N LYS A 103 10.54 13.50 13.75
CA LYS A 103 9.42 12.68 14.26
C LYS A 103 9.85 11.41 14.99
N LYS A 104 9.26 11.22 16.19
CA LYS A 104 9.56 10.12 17.13
C LYS A 104 8.55 8.96 17.14
N SER A 105 7.54 8.91 16.26
CA SER A 105 6.68 7.71 16.13
C SER A 105 6.24 7.45 14.70
N VAL A 106 6.09 6.17 14.36
CA VAL A 106 5.71 5.68 13.03
C VAL A 106 4.24 6.01 12.72
N ASP A 107 3.36 5.92 13.73
CA ASP A 107 1.92 6.24 13.65
C ASP A 107 1.62 7.72 13.33
N SER A 108 2.57 8.64 13.57
CA SER A 108 2.44 10.07 13.25
C SER A 108 3.31 10.50 12.04
N GLY A 109 4.01 9.54 11.43
CA GLY A 109 5.34 9.75 10.87
C GLY A 109 5.42 10.07 9.38
N TYR A 110 4.56 9.47 8.56
CA TYR A 110 4.60 9.70 7.12
C TYR A 110 3.50 10.69 6.70
N GLU A 111 3.92 11.73 6.01
CA GLU A 111 3.03 12.68 5.37
C GLU A 111 2.56 12.06 4.06
N TYR A 112 1.28 12.19 3.69
CA TYR A 112 0.78 11.60 2.44
C TYR A 112 1.62 12.02 1.20
N ARG A 113 2.27 13.20 1.29
CA ARG A 113 3.16 13.75 0.26
C ARG A 113 4.31 12.82 -0.14
N ILE A 114 4.86 12.00 0.77
CA ILE A 114 5.92 11.05 0.38
C ILE A 114 5.39 9.97 -0.57
N LEU A 115 4.19 9.47 -0.30
CA LEU A 115 3.54 8.50 -1.17
C LEU A 115 3.23 9.15 -2.52
N ASN A 116 2.77 10.41 -2.56
CA ASN A 116 2.59 11.13 -3.83
C ASN A 116 3.86 11.18 -4.66
N THR A 117 4.97 11.57 -4.04
CA THR A 117 6.27 11.66 -4.72
C THR A 117 6.66 10.30 -5.30
N LEU A 118 6.59 9.23 -4.50
CA LEU A 118 6.97 7.89 -4.93
C LEU A 118 6.02 7.32 -6.00
N PHE A 119 4.71 7.60 -5.91
CA PHE A 119 3.75 7.27 -6.95
C PHE A 119 4.05 8.02 -8.25
N GLN A 120 4.35 9.32 -8.18
CA GLN A 120 4.67 10.11 -9.38
C GLN A 120 5.94 9.57 -10.04
N LYS A 121 7.00 9.29 -9.27
CA LYS A 121 8.22 8.65 -9.77
C LYS A 121 7.96 7.29 -10.39
N PHE A 122 7.04 6.51 -9.82
CA PHE A 122 6.63 5.24 -10.39
C PHE A 122 5.90 5.42 -11.73
N ILE A 123 4.97 6.37 -11.84
CA ILE A 123 4.30 6.69 -13.12
C ILE A 123 5.30 7.17 -14.15
N ASP A 124 6.23 8.04 -13.77
CA ASP A 124 7.24 8.58 -14.67
C ASP A 124 8.13 7.45 -15.24
N VAL A 125 8.53 6.46 -14.41
CA VAL A 125 9.33 5.33 -14.89
C VAL A 125 8.53 4.30 -15.68
N LEU A 126 7.21 4.21 -15.46
CA LEU A 126 6.32 3.41 -16.31
C LEU A 126 6.17 4.03 -17.71
N GLY A 127 6.38 5.35 -17.83
CA GLY A 127 6.32 6.09 -19.07
C GLY A 127 4.92 6.14 -19.67
N GLU A 128 4.87 6.21 -21.00
CA GLU A 128 3.63 6.18 -21.77
C GLU A 128 3.57 4.91 -22.64
N LYS A 129 2.39 4.32 -22.75
CA LYS A 129 2.10 3.23 -23.70
C LYS A 129 0.85 3.60 -24.48
N ASN A 130 0.91 3.49 -25.81
CA ASN A 130 -0.21 3.83 -26.71
C ASN A 130 -0.77 5.25 -26.48
N SER A 131 0.11 6.23 -26.25
CA SER A 131 -0.23 7.63 -25.93
C SER A 131 -1.06 7.82 -24.66
N ALA A 132 -1.09 6.82 -23.77
CA ALA A 132 -1.72 6.90 -22.46
C ALA A 132 -0.67 6.87 -21.36
N LYS A 133 -0.94 7.60 -20.27
CA LYS A 133 -0.22 7.50 -19.01
C LYS A 133 -0.82 6.41 -18.14
N PHE A 134 0.00 5.80 -17.29
CA PHE A 134 -0.47 4.78 -16.37
C PHE A 134 -1.54 5.36 -15.42
N PHE A 135 -2.66 4.67 -15.35
CA PHE A 135 -3.83 5.07 -14.58
C PHE A 135 -4.60 3.81 -14.14
N PRO A 136 -4.67 3.48 -12.85
CA PRO A 136 -5.54 2.41 -12.35
C PRO A 136 -6.99 2.91 -12.26
N LYS A 137 -7.94 2.03 -12.55
CA LYS A 137 -9.38 2.37 -12.45
C LYS A 137 -9.87 2.30 -11.01
N VAL A 138 -9.33 1.36 -10.25
CA VAL A 138 -9.63 1.17 -8.82
C VAL A 138 -8.31 1.03 -8.07
N VAL A 139 -8.20 1.67 -6.91
CA VAL A 139 -7.08 1.47 -5.99
C VAL A 139 -7.61 0.98 -4.65
N MET A 140 -7.07 -0.14 -4.17
CA MET A 140 -7.35 -0.68 -2.85
C MET A 140 -6.23 -0.31 -1.88
N THR A 141 -6.56 0.36 -0.77
CA THR A 141 -5.60 0.79 0.25
C THR A 141 -5.96 0.22 1.63
N ASP A 142 -5.07 0.36 2.62
CA ASP A 142 -5.47 0.13 4.02
C ASP A 142 -6.52 1.18 4.47
N ILE A 143 -7.08 1.03 5.67
CA ILE A 143 -7.97 1.98 6.34
C ILE A 143 -7.19 3.19 6.84
N ASN A 144 -6.49 3.87 5.93
CA ASN A 144 -5.63 4.99 6.23
C ASN A 144 -5.97 6.17 5.33
N TYR A 145 -6.42 7.28 5.93
CA TYR A 145 -6.79 8.47 5.16
C TYR A 145 -5.60 9.05 4.38
N ARG A 146 -4.36 8.89 4.86
CA ARG A 146 -3.16 9.43 4.18
C ARG A 146 -2.89 8.68 2.89
N GLU A 147 -3.06 7.35 2.90
CA GLU A 147 -2.97 6.51 1.71
C GLU A 147 -4.03 6.92 0.69
N GLN A 148 -5.28 7.05 1.13
CA GLN A 148 -6.36 7.49 0.25
C GLN A 148 -6.09 8.87 -0.33
N GLN A 149 -5.69 9.84 0.49
CA GLN A 149 -5.37 11.19 0.02
C GLN A 149 -4.26 11.19 -1.02
N SER A 150 -3.26 10.31 -0.86
CA SER A 150 -2.18 10.21 -1.83
C SER A 150 -2.66 9.70 -3.20
N VAL A 151 -3.53 8.68 -3.18
CA VAL A 151 -4.16 8.14 -4.39
C VAL A 151 -5.03 9.20 -5.08
N HIS A 152 -5.85 9.94 -4.34
CA HIS A 152 -6.72 10.98 -4.93
C HIS A 152 -5.93 12.11 -5.58
N GLN A 153 -4.73 12.42 -5.09
CA GLN A 153 -3.90 13.48 -5.69
C GLN A 153 -3.18 13.00 -6.94
N VAL A 154 -2.75 11.75 -6.97
CA VAL A 154 -2.03 11.16 -8.11
C VAL A 154 -3.00 10.73 -9.22
N TRP A 155 -4.12 10.10 -8.85
CA TRP A 155 -5.14 9.59 -9.76
C TRP A 155 -6.54 10.08 -9.32
N PRO A 156 -6.88 11.36 -9.54
CA PRO A 156 -8.13 11.95 -9.06
C PRO A 156 -9.40 11.30 -9.62
N GLY A 157 -9.32 10.56 -10.73
CA GLY A 157 -10.45 9.81 -11.30
C GLY A 157 -10.53 8.34 -10.88
N ALA A 158 -9.59 7.82 -10.09
CA ALA A 158 -9.60 6.43 -9.66
C ALA A 158 -10.58 6.24 -8.51
N ALA A 159 -11.34 5.14 -8.52
CA ALA A 159 -12.16 4.78 -7.37
C ALA A 159 -11.25 4.22 -6.26
N VAL A 160 -11.37 4.73 -5.03
CA VAL A 160 -10.56 4.27 -3.89
C VAL A 160 -11.42 3.42 -2.96
N ILE A 161 -10.98 2.21 -2.67
CA ILE A 161 -11.68 1.27 -1.78
C ILE A 161 -10.77 0.83 -0.64
N TYR A 162 -11.36 0.52 0.52
CA TYR A 162 -10.62 -0.10 1.60
C TYR A 162 -10.35 -1.58 1.34
N ASN A 163 -9.19 -2.03 1.78
CA ASN A 163 -8.86 -3.44 1.82
C ASN A 163 -9.78 -4.16 2.80
N PHE A 164 -10.58 -5.10 2.28
CA PHE A 164 -11.54 -5.86 3.07
C PHE A 164 -10.88 -6.67 4.19
N PHE A 165 -9.64 -7.14 4.00
CA PHE A 165 -8.91 -7.85 5.05
C PHE A 165 -8.67 -6.96 6.27
N HIS A 166 -8.16 -5.75 6.05
CA HIS A 166 -7.89 -4.80 7.13
C HIS A 166 -9.19 -4.30 7.78
N VAL A 167 -10.24 -4.05 6.98
CA VAL A 167 -11.59 -3.71 7.50
C VAL A 167 -12.10 -4.82 8.43
N ASN A 168 -12.05 -6.07 8.00
CA ASN A 168 -12.49 -7.20 8.81
C ASN A 168 -11.64 -7.36 10.08
N LYS A 169 -10.33 -7.13 9.98
CA LYS A 169 -9.40 -7.21 11.12
C LYS A 169 -9.70 -6.14 12.16
N GLU A 170 -9.83 -4.87 11.77
CA GLU A 170 -10.14 -3.78 12.69
C GLU A 170 -11.54 -3.92 13.29
N TRP A 171 -12.51 -4.38 12.51
CA TRP A 171 -13.84 -4.66 13.03
C TRP A 171 -13.83 -5.72 14.13
N ASN A 172 -13.15 -6.85 13.90
CA ASN A 172 -13.04 -7.91 14.89
C ASN A 172 -12.29 -7.46 16.15
N LYS A 173 -11.30 -6.58 16.02
CA LYS A 173 -10.58 -5.98 17.15
C LYS A 173 -11.51 -5.11 17.99
N ILE A 174 -12.29 -4.21 17.38
CA ILE A 174 -13.28 -3.38 18.07
C ILE A 174 -14.32 -4.26 18.80
N LEU A 175 -14.87 -5.27 18.11
CA LEU A 175 -15.81 -6.20 18.72
C LEU A 175 -15.20 -6.94 19.91
N LYS A 176 -13.92 -7.31 19.85
CA LYS A 176 -13.23 -7.97 20.98
C LYS A 176 -13.02 -7.01 22.14
N GLN A 177 -12.68 -5.74 21.86
CA GLN A 177 -12.44 -4.71 22.87
C GLN A 177 -13.72 -4.40 23.66
N PHE A 178 -14.84 -4.16 22.98
CA PHE A 178 -16.08 -3.75 23.64
C PHE A 178 -16.95 -4.93 24.09
N LEU A 179 -16.95 -6.03 23.34
CA LEU A 179 -17.81 -7.20 23.58
C LEU A 179 -16.98 -8.43 23.96
N GLY A 180 -15.82 -8.24 24.60
CA GLY A 180 -14.94 -9.31 25.06
C GLY A 180 -15.55 -10.24 26.11
N ALA A 181 -14.81 -11.28 26.51
CA ALA A 181 -15.32 -12.35 27.37
C ALA A 181 -15.31 -12.04 28.88
N ASN A 182 -14.93 -10.82 29.29
CA ASN A 182 -14.77 -10.47 30.71
C ASN A 182 -16.12 -10.10 31.36
N GLY A 183 -16.34 -10.49 32.61
CA GLY A 183 -17.53 -10.13 33.39
C GLY A 183 -18.36 -11.34 33.80
N SER A 184 -19.54 -11.09 34.39
CA SER A 184 -20.45 -12.16 34.81
C SER A 184 -21.01 -12.94 33.61
N GLN A 185 -21.50 -14.15 33.85
CA GLN A 185 -22.11 -14.99 32.81
C GLN A 185 -23.26 -14.29 32.07
N GLN A 186 -24.06 -13.50 32.79
CA GLN A 186 -25.13 -12.70 32.22
C GLN A 186 -24.60 -11.61 31.26
N ILE A 187 -23.56 -10.89 31.66
CA ILE A 187 -22.89 -9.88 30.82
C ILE A 187 -22.31 -10.53 29.56
N VAL A 188 -21.69 -11.70 29.69
CA VAL A 188 -21.15 -12.45 28.55
C VAL A 188 -22.26 -12.90 27.60
N SER A 189 -23.43 -13.30 28.10
CA SER A 189 -24.59 -13.65 27.27
C SER A 189 -25.07 -12.47 26.43
N TYR A 190 -25.31 -11.32 27.05
CA TYR A 190 -25.75 -10.10 26.33
C TYR A 190 -24.72 -9.67 25.27
N ARG A 191 -23.43 -9.77 25.57
CA ARG A 191 -22.37 -9.47 24.59
C ARG A 191 -22.38 -10.42 23.39
N LYS A 192 -22.70 -11.71 23.59
CA LYS A 192 -22.84 -12.67 22.48
C LYS A 192 -24.04 -12.33 21.60
N GLU A 193 -25.18 -11.99 22.20
CA GLU A 193 -26.37 -11.55 21.47
C GLU A 193 -26.09 -10.29 20.65
N MET A 194 -25.43 -9.29 21.25
CA MET A 194 -25.07 -8.05 20.57
C MET A 194 -24.09 -8.29 19.42
N LYS A 195 -23.08 -9.16 19.59
CA LYS A 195 -22.20 -9.57 18.48
C LYS A 195 -22.97 -10.22 17.33
N SER A 196 -23.94 -11.07 17.65
CA SER A 196 -24.76 -11.75 16.65
C SER A 196 -25.59 -10.75 15.85
N TYR A 197 -26.26 -9.82 16.54
CA TYR A 197 -27.03 -8.75 15.92
C TYR A 197 -26.15 -7.86 15.01
N ILE A 198 -25.00 -7.42 15.51
CA ILE A 198 -24.08 -6.59 14.71
C ILE A 198 -23.62 -7.32 13.44
N ARG A 199 -23.31 -8.61 13.54
CA ARG A 199 -22.92 -9.42 12.36
C ARG A 199 -24.05 -9.58 11.36
N SER A 200 -25.30 -9.72 11.81
CA SER A 200 -26.44 -9.82 10.90
C SER A 200 -26.68 -8.53 10.13
N VAL A 201 -26.53 -7.36 10.79
CA VAL A 201 -26.61 -6.04 10.13
C VAL A 201 -25.53 -5.91 9.04
N ILE A 202 -24.29 -6.30 9.33
CA ILE A 202 -23.21 -6.26 8.33
C ILE A 202 -23.50 -7.17 7.15
N GLN A 203 -24.02 -8.38 7.41
CA GLN A 203 -24.41 -9.30 6.37
C GLN A 203 -25.48 -8.68 5.46
N GLN A 204 -26.48 -8.00 6.04
CA GLN A 204 -27.52 -7.30 5.27
C GLN A 204 -26.93 -6.19 4.39
N ILE A 205 -26.05 -5.34 4.95
CA ILE A 205 -25.35 -4.28 4.20
C ILE A 205 -24.54 -4.87 3.04
N SER A 206 -23.88 -6.01 3.26
CA SER A 206 -23.08 -6.67 2.23
C SER A 206 -23.91 -7.16 1.02
N THR A 207 -25.22 -7.33 1.21
CA THR A 207 -26.18 -7.77 0.19
C THR A 207 -26.98 -6.62 -0.45
N MET A 208 -26.81 -5.37 0.00
CA MET A 208 -27.48 -4.20 -0.57
C MET A 208 -27.01 -3.90 -2.01
N ASN A 209 -27.91 -3.33 -2.84
CA ASN A 209 -27.66 -3.07 -4.26
C ASN A 209 -26.48 -2.11 -4.53
N GLU A 210 -26.30 -1.09 -3.70
CA GLU A 210 -25.17 -0.16 -3.79
C GLU A 210 -23.82 -0.89 -3.63
N THR A 211 -23.77 -1.84 -2.69
CA THR A 211 -22.63 -2.74 -2.51
C THR A 211 -22.41 -3.62 -3.74
N ASN A 212 -23.48 -4.04 -4.42
CA ASN A 212 -23.37 -4.82 -5.66
C ASN A 212 -22.79 -4.00 -6.83
N HIS A 213 -23.09 -2.71 -6.92
CA HIS A 213 -22.47 -1.81 -7.91
C HIS A 213 -20.97 -1.59 -7.66
N ILE A 214 -20.56 -1.44 -6.39
CA ILE A 214 -19.14 -1.36 -6.02
C ILE A 214 -18.44 -2.67 -6.35
N LYS A 215 -19.03 -3.82 -5.96
CA LYS A 215 -18.51 -5.15 -6.32
C LYS A 215 -18.39 -5.33 -7.82
N ALA A 216 -19.40 -4.92 -8.60
CA ALA A 216 -19.36 -4.97 -10.05
C ALA A 216 -18.27 -4.06 -10.63
N THR A 217 -18.03 -2.89 -10.04
CA THR A 217 -16.94 -1.99 -10.45
C THR A 217 -15.58 -2.63 -10.20
N VAL A 218 -15.37 -3.26 -9.04
CA VAL A 218 -14.14 -4.01 -8.72
C VAL A 218 -13.97 -5.20 -9.66
N ILE A 219 -15.01 -6.01 -9.86
CA ILE A 219 -14.98 -7.17 -10.76
C ILE A 219 -14.71 -6.75 -12.20
N ASN A 220 -15.33 -5.65 -12.67
CA ASN A 220 -15.08 -5.14 -14.02
C ASN A 220 -13.71 -4.49 -14.15
N ALA A 221 -13.14 -3.96 -13.07
CA ALA A 221 -11.74 -3.52 -13.04
C ALA A 221 -10.75 -4.69 -12.95
N GLN A 222 -11.21 -5.92 -12.78
CA GLN A 222 -10.37 -7.13 -12.83
C GLN A 222 -10.35 -7.78 -14.23
N LYS A 223 -11.32 -7.47 -15.09
CA LYS A 223 -11.38 -7.93 -16.50
C LYS A 223 -10.40 -7.12 -17.35
#